data_AF-A0A1J5R3U2-F1
#
_entry.id   AF-A0A1J5R3U2-F1
#
_cell.length_a   1.000
_cell.length_b   1.000
_cell.length_c   1.000
_cell.angle_alpha   90.00
_cell.angle_beta   90.00
_cell.angle_gamma   90.00
#
_symmetry.space_group_name_H-M   'P 1'
#
loop_
_entity.id
_entity.type
_entity.pdbx_description
1 polymer ?
#
loop_
_entity_poly.entity_id
_entity_poly.type
_entity_poly.pdbx_seq_one_letter_code
_entity_poly.pdbx_strand_id
1 'polypeptide(L)'
;MAAIRSDKARDASDGYDGGWVAHPGLVQIAMEEFVKVLGERPNQIDKKRDDVVVAAADLLVFQPEQPITEAGLRGNISVGIQYLGSWLAGNGCVPIFNLMEDAATAEISRSQVWQWIRSPKGVLDDGRKVTADLVRQMIPEEMVKIKALVGEAAFNATYLEAAKVFEQMSTAVEFVEFLTLPLYEKLG
;
A
#
# COMPACT_ATOMS: atom_id res chain seq x y z
N MET A 1 -13.68 -11.47 1.77
CA MET A 1 -14.43 -11.50 3.05
C MET A 1 -13.80 -12.39 4.11
N ALA A 2 -13.36 -13.62 3.80
CA ALA A 2 -12.73 -14.50 4.79
C ALA A 2 -11.46 -13.92 5.43
N ALA A 3 -10.58 -13.30 4.64
CA ALA A 3 -9.38 -12.63 5.15
C ALA A 3 -9.71 -11.53 6.18
N ILE A 4 -10.68 -10.67 5.86
CA ILE A 4 -11.15 -9.60 6.77
C ILE A 4 -11.66 -10.19 8.09
N ARG A 5 -12.48 -11.26 8.05
CA ARG A 5 -12.94 -11.93 9.27
C ARG A 5 -11.78 -12.47 10.10
N SER A 6 -10.83 -13.15 9.44
CA SER A 6 -9.65 -13.70 10.11
C SER A 6 -8.82 -12.60 10.78
N ASP A 7 -8.62 -11.48 10.11
CA ASP A 7 -7.86 -10.35 10.65
C ASP A 7 -8.57 -9.71 11.82
N LYS A 8 -9.88 -9.43 11.71
CA LYS A 8 -10.66 -8.82 12.80
C LYS A 8 -10.82 -9.75 14.00
N ALA A 9 -10.94 -11.06 13.77
CA ALA A 9 -10.94 -12.05 14.85
C ALA A 9 -9.60 -12.07 15.59
N ARG A 10 -8.47 -11.97 14.87
CA ARG A 10 -7.14 -11.85 15.46
C ARG A 10 -7.01 -10.55 16.26
N ASP A 11 -7.33 -9.40 15.67
CA ASP A 11 -7.30 -8.09 16.35
C ASP A 11 -8.11 -8.12 17.67
N ALA A 12 -9.37 -8.57 17.61
CA ALA A 12 -10.21 -8.68 18.80
C ALA A 12 -9.61 -9.63 19.84
N SER A 13 -9.05 -10.77 19.40
CA SER A 13 -8.42 -11.76 20.29
C SER A 13 -7.08 -11.31 20.87
N ASP A 14 -6.35 -10.42 20.21
CA ASP A 14 -5.07 -9.90 20.68
C ASP A 14 -5.24 -8.82 21.76
N GLY A 15 -6.42 -8.18 21.82
CA GLY A 15 -6.76 -7.20 22.84
C GLY A 15 -7.07 -5.81 22.32
N TYR A 16 -7.23 -5.63 21.01
CA TYR A 16 -7.63 -4.33 20.45
C TYR A 16 -9.06 -3.97 20.87
N ASP A 17 -9.30 -2.70 21.25
CA ASP A 17 -10.63 -2.24 21.67
C ASP A 17 -11.61 -2.02 20.50
N GLY A 18 -11.08 -1.91 19.28
CA GLY A 18 -11.84 -1.70 18.05
C GLY A 18 -10.95 -1.86 16.82
N GLY A 19 -11.51 -1.64 15.62
CA GLY A 19 -10.76 -1.76 14.37
C GLY A 19 -11.30 -0.85 13.27
N TRP A 20 -10.45 -0.50 12.31
CA TRP A 20 -10.82 0.33 11.17
C TRP A 20 -11.38 -0.48 9.99
N VAL A 21 -12.28 0.15 9.24
CA VAL A 21 -12.79 -0.30 7.94
C VAL A 21 -12.89 0.90 7.00
N ALA A 22 -12.61 0.71 5.71
CA ALA A 22 -12.63 1.78 4.71
C ALA A 22 -13.92 1.82 3.87
N HIS A 23 -14.86 0.89 4.09
CA HIS A 23 -16.12 0.83 3.35
C HIS A 23 -17.28 0.42 4.27
N PRO A 24 -18.47 1.06 4.20
CA PRO A 24 -19.62 0.76 5.07
C PRO A 24 -20.05 -0.72 5.04
N GLY A 25 -19.96 -1.36 3.88
CA GLY A 25 -20.27 -2.79 3.71
C GLY A 25 -19.38 -3.75 4.52
N LEU A 26 -18.28 -3.27 5.10
CA LEU A 26 -17.40 -4.07 5.96
C LEU A 26 -17.71 -3.91 7.45
N VAL A 27 -18.55 -2.94 7.84
CA VAL A 27 -18.87 -2.62 9.24
C VAL A 27 -19.46 -3.83 9.95
N GLN A 28 -20.47 -4.47 9.37
CA GLN A 28 -21.13 -5.62 10.00
C GLN A 28 -20.15 -6.79 10.21
N ILE A 29 -19.33 -7.09 9.20
CA ILE A 29 -18.36 -8.19 9.26
C ILE A 29 -17.33 -7.94 10.37
N ALA A 30 -16.80 -6.72 10.48
CA ALA A 30 -15.86 -6.38 11.55
C ALA A 30 -16.53 -6.41 12.92
N MET A 31 -17.73 -5.84 13.04
CA MET A 31 -18.50 -5.81 14.29
C MET A 31 -18.78 -7.22 14.83
N GLU A 32 -19.18 -8.14 13.96
CA GLU A 32 -19.45 -9.53 14.34
C GLU A 32 -18.23 -10.20 15.01
N GLU A 33 -17.01 -9.94 14.54
CA GLU A 33 -15.81 -10.53 15.14
C GLU A 33 -15.43 -9.89 16.48
N PHE A 34 -15.60 -8.56 16.64
CA PHE A 34 -15.36 -7.89 17.93
C PHE A 34 -16.39 -8.27 18.98
N VAL A 35 -17.67 -8.37 18.61
CA VAL A 35 -18.75 -8.77 19.53
C VAL A 35 -18.54 -10.18 20.09
N LYS A 36 -17.98 -11.12 19.32
CA LYS A 36 -17.65 -12.48 19.81
C LYS A 36 -16.68 -12.46 21.01
N VAL A 37 -15.77 -11.48 21.08
CA VAL A 37 -14.77 -11.38 22.14
C VAL A 37 -15.19 -10.42 23.25
N LEU A 38 -15.81 -9.29 22.90
CA LEU A 38 -16.21 -8.26 23.86
C LEU A 38 -17.52 -8.59 24.58
N GLY A 39 -18.45 -9.27 23.90
CA GLY A 39 -19.82 -9.45 24.37
C GLY A 39 -20.52 -8.09 24.50
N GLU A 40 -21.03 -7.78 25.69
CA GLU A 40 -21.67 -6.49 26.00
C GLU A 40 -20.66 -5.41 26.46
N ARG A 41 -19.38 -5.76 26.64
CA ARG A 41 -18.39 -4.80 27.12
C ARG A 41 -18.09 -3.74 26.06
N PRO A 42 -17.96 -2.45 26.44
CA PRO A 42 -17.69 -1.38 25.48
C PRO A 42 -16.24 -1.36 24.96
N ASN A 43 -15.32 -2.05 25.64
CA ASN A 43 -13.90 -2.19 25.30
C ASN A 43 -13.28 -3.34 26.12
N GLN A 44 -11.99 -3.62 25.91
CA GLN A 44 -11.21 -4.61 26.67
C GLN A 44 -9.89 -4.02 27.20
N ILE A 45 -9.92 -2.75 27.61
CA ILE A 45 -8.76 -2.03 28.15
C ILE A 45 -8.17 -2.69 29.42
N ASP A 46 -8.95 -3.55 30.07
CA ASP A 46 -8.55 -4.38 31.21
C ASP A 46 -7.58 -5.52 30.82
N LYS A 47 -7.52 -5.89 29.53
CA LYS A 47 -6.57 -6.87 29.01
C LYS A 47 -5.19 -6.25 28.84
N LYS A 48 -4.37 -6.31 29.89
CA LYS A 48 -3.06 -5.64 29.96
C LYS A 48 -1.94 -6.28 29.13
N ARG A 49 -2.12 -7.52 28.68
CA ARG A 49 -1.11 -8.29 27.93
C ARG A 49 0.25 -8.36 28.64
N ASP A 50 0.24 -8.57 29.97
CA ASP A 50 1.46 -8.76 30.76
C ASP A 50 2.29 -9.99 30.32
N ASP A 51 1.69 -10.88 29.51
CA ASP A 51 2.33 -12.01 28.83
C ASP A 51 3.26 -11.58 27.68
N VAL A 52 3.13 -10.35 27.17
CA VAL A 52 3.87 -9.85 26.01
C VAL A 52 5.00 -8.93 26.46
N VAL A 53 6.24 -9.38 26.27
CA VAL A 53 7.44 -8.59 26.56
C VAL A 53 8.15 -8.30 25.24
N VAL A 54 8.14 -7.03 24.80
CA VAL A 54 8.74 -6.60 23.53
C VAL A 54 10.00 -5.80 23.81
N ALA A 55 11.13 -6.20 23.23
CA ALA A 55 12.37 -5.43 23.23
C ALA A 55 12.48 -4.55 21.98
N ALA A 56 13.33 -3.52 22.04
CA ALA A 56 13.59 -2.65 20.88
C ALA A 56 14.09 -3.41 19.65
N ALA A 57 14.82 -4.51 19.84
CA ALA A 57 15.30 -5.36 18.76
C ALA A 57 14.16 -6.07 18.01
N ASP A 58 13.08 -6.45 18.72
CA ASP A 58 11.93 -7.15 18.13
C ASP A 58 11.20 -6.25 17.12
N LEU A 59 11.16 -4.94 17.38
CA LEU A 59 10.58 -3.94 16.47
C LEU A 59 11.40 -3.72 15.19
N LEU A 60 12.63 -4.23 15.14
CA LEU A 60 13.56 -4.10 14.00
C LEU A 60 13.76 -5.43 13.25
N VAL A 61 12.96 -6.46 13.56
CA VAL A 61 12.96 -7.72 12.84
C VAL A 61 12.05 -7.61 11.62
N PHE A 62 12.63 -7.34 10.45
CA PHE A 62 11.91 -7.25 9.19
C PHE A 62 11.73 -8.64 8.56
N GLN A 63 10.59 -9.30 8.79
CA GLN A 63 10.26 -10.59 8.18
C GLN A 63 8.80 -10.64 7.68
N PRO A 64 8.53 -11.41 6.61
CA PRO A 64 9.50 -12.13 5.78
C PRO A 64 10.26 -11.18 4.82
N GLU A 65 11.51 -11.51 4.50
CA GLU A 65 12.32 -10.69 3.57
C GLU A 65 12.11 -11.02 2.08
N GLN A 66 11.49 -12.16 1.80
CA GLN A 66 11.26 -12.75 0.48
C GLN A 66 9.93 -13.52 0.48
N PRO A 67 9.31 -13.77 -0.69
CA PRO A 67 9.79 -13.39 -2.01
C PRO A 67 9.48 -11.92 -2.38
N ILE A 68 10.38 -11.28 -3.10
CA ILE A 68 10.06 -10.12 -3.93
C ILE A 68 9.66 -10.68 -5.29
N THR A 69 8.43 -10.47 -5.74
CA THR A 69 7.95 -11.06 -7.00
C THR A 69 7.82 -10.00 -8.09
N GLU A 70 7.92 -10.41 -9.37
CA GLU A 70 7.62 -9.50 -10.48
C GLU A 70 6.19 -8.94 -10.36
N ALA A 71 5.24 -9.78 -9.95
CA ALA A 71 3.85 -9.38 -9.75
C ALA A 71 3.72 -8.31 -8.66
N GLY A 72 4.47 -8.42 -7.55
CA GLY A 72 4.52 -7.42 -6.49
C GLY A 72 5.15 -6.10 -6.96
N LEU A 73 6.24 -6.17 -7.73
CA LEU A 73 6.87 -4.99 -8.33
C LEU A 73 5.91 -4.26 -9.28
N ARG A 74 5.25 -4.99 -10.17
CA ARG A 74 4.22 -4.43 -11.08
C ARG A 74 3.03 -3.88 -10.31
N GLY A 75 2.62 -4.55 -9.24
CA GLY A 75 1.58 -4.10 -8.33
C GLY A 75 1.91 -2.72 -7.74
N ASN A 76 3.11 -2.56 -7.18
CA ASN A 76 3.58 -1.28 -6.64
C ASN A 76 3.62 -0.18 -7.71
N ILE A 77 4.11 -0.47 -8.91
CA ILE A 77 4.11 0.48 -10.04
C ILE A 77 2.67 0.89 -10.38
N SER A 78 1.79 -0.09 -10.54
CA SER A 78 0.40 0.12 -10.96
C SER A 78 -0.40 0.93 -9.95
N VAL A 79 -0.34 0.54 -8.67
CA VAL A 79 -1.05 1.21 -7.58
C VAL A 79 -0.51 2.62 -7.37
N GLY A 80 0.82 2.80 -7.36
CA GLY A 80 1.45 4.09 -7.24
C GLY A 80 1.00 5.07 -8.32
N ILE A 81 1.05 4.65 -9.60
CA ILE A 81 0.63 5.51 -10.72
C ILE A 81 -0.88 5.81 -10.68
N GLN A 82 -1.73 4.82 -10.40
CA GLN A 82 -3.17 5.03 -10.32
C GLN A 82 -3.56 6.01 -9.23
N TYR A 83 -2.97 5.86 -8.03
CA TYR A 83 -3.20 6.78 -6.93
C TYR A 83 -2.77 8.21 -7.29
N LEU A 84 -1.54 8.37 -7.78
CA LEU A 84 -1.00 9.67 -8.19
C LEU A 84 -1.84 10.33 -9.28
N GLY A 85 -2.31 9.55 -10.27
CA GLY A 85 -3.16 10.05 -11.35
C GLY A 85 -4.51 10.56 -10.84
N SER A 86 -5.10 9.87 -9.86
CA SER A 86 -6.34 10.31 -9.21
C SER A 86 -6.12 11.53 -8.31
N TRP A 87 -5.02 11.56 -7.56
CA TRP A 87 -4.66 12.65 -6.68
C TRP A 87 -4.44 13.95 -7.46
N LEU A 88 -3.72 13.88 -8.59
CA LEU A 88 -3.53 15.01 -9.51
C LEU A 88 -4.84 15.46 -10.19
N ALA A 89 -5.87 14.61 -10.22
CA ALA A 89 -7.22 14.96 -10.65
C ALA A 89 -8.10 15.50 -9.50
N GLY A 90 -7.53 15.72 -8.31
CA GLY A 90 -8.23 16.26 -7.14
C GLY A 90 -8.93 15.21 -6.26
N ASN A 91 -8.70 13.92 -6.48
CA ASN A 91 -9.27 12.84 -5.66
C ASN A 91 -8.20 12.07 -4.89
N GLY A 92 -8.17 12.25 -3.57
CA GLY A 92 -7.21 11.57 -2.68
C GLY A 92 -7.68 10.23 -2.10
N CYS A 93 -8.91 9.78 -2.41
CA CYS A 93 -9.52 8.54 -1.91
C CYS A 93 -9.95 7.68 -3.10
N VAL A 94 -9.18 6.63 -3.40
CA VAL A 94 -9.20 5.99 -4.71
C VAL A 94 -9.50 4.50 -4.59
N PRO A 95 -10.57 3.99 -5.22
CA PRO A 95 -10.78 2.56 -5.31
C PRO A 95 -9.81 1.96 -6.34
N ILE A 96 -8.80 1.20 -5.88
CA ILE A 96 -7.83 0.49 -6.73
C ILE A 96 -7.92 -1.00 -6.39
N PHE A 97 -8.17 -1.85 -7.39
CA PHE A 97 -8.34 -3.31 -7.20
C PHE A 97 -9.34 -3.70 -6.08
N ASN A 98 -10.41 -2.92 -5.92
CA ASN A 98 -11.44 -3.06 -4.88
C ASN A 98 -10.96 -2.77 -3.44
N LEU A 99 -9.79 -2.15 -3.28
CA LEU A 99 -9.30 -1.58 -2.04
C LEU A 99 -9.43 -0.06 -2.09
N MET A 100 -9.72 0.56 -0.95
CA MET A 100 -9.77 2.01 -0.85
C MET A 100 -8.39 2.51 -0.45
N GLU A 101 -7.67 3.05 -1.42
CA GLU A 101 -6.28 3.45 -1.24
C GLU A 101 -6.16 4.93 -0.91
N ASP A 102 -5.19 5.24 -0.06
CA ASP A 102 -4.79 6.59 0.32
C ASP A 102 -3.32 6.86 -0.04
N ALA A 103 -2.80 8.01 0.39
CA ALA A 103 -1.43 8.41 0.08
C ALA A 103 -0.39 7.42 0.63
N ALA A 104 -0.66 6.79 1.77
CA ALA A 104 0.28 5.84 2.38
C ALA A 104 0.49 4.62 1.48
N THR A 105 -0.53 4.19 0.73
CA THR A 105 -0.39 3.10 -0.25
C THR A 105 0.57 3.47 -1.38
N ALA A 106 0.46 4.68 -1.92
CA ALA A 106 1.39 5.15 -2.94
C ALA A 106 2.80 5.35 -2.36
N GLU A 107 2.91 5.82 -1.11
CA GLU A 107 4.18 5.98 -0.40
C GLU A 107 4.90 4.64 -0.24
N ILE A 108 4.25 3.62 0.30
CA ILE A 108 4.89 2.31 0.47
C ILE A 108 5.24 1.69 -0.89
N SER A 109 4.39 1.87 -1.90
CA SER A 109 4.64 1.38 -3.26
C SER A 109 5.91 1.96 -3.87
N ARG A 110 6.07 3.29 -3.87
CA ARG A 110 7.30 3.92 -4.39
C ARG A 110 8.52 3.60 -3.52
N SER A 111 8.33 3.46 -2.21
CA SER A 111 9.42 3.24 -1.25
C SER A 111 10.02 1.86 -1.38
N GLN A 112 9.17 0.84 -1.56
CA GLN A 112 9.63 -0.52 -1.85
C GLN A 112 10.41 -0.57 -3.16
N VAL A 113 9.90 0.04 -4.24
CA VAL A 113 10.63 0.10 -5.53
C VAL A 113 11.97 0.80 -5.37
N TRP A 114 12.00 1.97 -4.70
CA TRP A 114 13.23 2.72 -4.43
C TRP A 114 14.24 1.91 -3.63
N GLN A 115 13.78 1.19 -2.59
CA GLN A 115 14.63 0.37 -1.75
C GLN A 115 15.17 -0.85 -2.52
N TRP A 116 14.34 -1.52 -3.32
CA TRP A 116 14.74 -2.68 -4.09
C TRP A 116 15.78 -2.34 -5.17
N ILE A 117 15.71 -1.15 -5.78
CA ILE A 117 16.76 -0.70 -6.71
C ILE A 117 18.14 -0.64 -6.03
N ARG A 118 18.19 -0.17 -4.77
CA ARG A 118 19.45 0.15 -4.07
C ARG A 118 19.99 -0.97 -3.19
N SER A 119 19.09 -1.75 -2.59
CA SER A 119 19.45 -2.80 -1.64
C SER A 119 19.93 -4.04 -2.37
N PRO A 120 20.98 -4.75 -1.87
CA PRO A 120 21.35 -6.05 -2.41
C PRO A 120 20.21 -7.08 -2.30
N LYS A 121 19.24 -6.88 -1.40
CA LYS A 121 18.07 -7.76 -1.22
C LYS A 121 17.02 -7.63 -2.32
N GLY A 122 17.04 -6.56 -3.12
CA GLY A 122 16.06 -6.29 -4.17
C GLY A 122 16.25 -7.18 -5.40
N VAL A 123 16.12 -8.48 -5.22
CA VAL A 123 16.21 -9.52 -6.26
C VAL A 123 14.85 -10.19 -6.33
N LEU A 124 14.30 -10.27 -7.53
CA LEU A 124 13.04 -10.94 -7.81
C LEU A 124 13.17 -12.45 -7.54
N ASP A 125 12.04 -13.11 -7.32
CA ASP A 125 11.92 -14.56 -7.14
C ASP A 125 12.40 -15.37 -8.34
N ASP A 126 12.49 -14.76 -9.53
CA ASP A 126 13.12 -15.32 -10.73
C ASP A 126 14.63 -15.03 -10.86
N GLY A 127 15.23 -14.37 -9.87
CA GLY A 127 16.65 -14.07 -9.80
C GLY A 127 17.08 -12.74 -10.45
N ARG A 128 16.19 -12.01 -11.13
CA ARG A 128 16.54 -10.70 -11.71
C ARG A 128 16.72 -9.66 -10.62
N LYS A 129 17.77 -8.85 -10.73
CA LYS A 129 17.96 -7.66 -9.89
C LYS A 129 16.93 -6.60 -10.28
N VAL A 130 16.25 -6.01 -9.30
CA VAL A 130 15.44 -4.81 -9.53
C VAL A 130 16.39 -3.63 -9.80
N THR A 131 16.29 -3.05 -10.98
CA THR A 131 17.09 -1.89 -11.42
C THR A 131 16.18 -0.75 -11.88
N ALA A 132 16.70 0.47 -11.95
CA ALA A 132 15.95 1.61 -12.51
C ALA A 132 15.51 1.34 -13.95
N ASP A 133 16.33 0.68 -14.76
CA ASP A 133 16.00 0.35 -16.15
C ASP A 133 14.88 -0.69 -16.25
N LEU A 134 14.86 -1.69 -15.35
CA LEU A 134 13.75 -2.64 -15.27
C LEU A 134 12.43 -1.94 -14.94
N VAL A 135 12.45 -1.00 -13.99
CA VAL A 135 11.27 -0.21 -13.61
C VAL A 135 10.79 0.65 -14.78
N ARG A 136 11.71 1.37 -15.46
CA ARG A 136 11.40 2.17 -16.65
C ARG A 136 10.80 1.35 -17.78
N GLN A 137 11.26 0.11 -17.96
CA GLN A 137 10.67 -0.81 -18.94
C GLN A 137 9.25 -1.24 -18.55
N MET A 138 9.01 -1.51 -17.26
CA MET A 138 7.70 -1.96 -16.77
C MET A 138 6.64 -0.85 -16.77
N ILE A 139 7.01 0.42 -16.58
CA ILE A 139 6.04 1.53 -16.49
C ILE A 139 5.14 1.62 -17.73
N PRO A 140 5.65 1.67 -18.99
CA PRO A 140 4.80 1.66 -20.17
C PRO A 140 3.89 0.43 -20.27
N GLU A 141 4.37 -0.74 -19.87
CA GLU A 141 3.60 -1.99 -19.88
C GLU A 141 2.42 -1.92 -18.89
N GLU A 142 2.66 -1.40 -17.68
CA GLU A 142 1.62 -1.20 -16.68
C GLU A 142 0.66 -0.07 -17.08
N MET A 143 1.14 0.99 -17.75
CA MET A 143 0.28 2.07 -18.25
C MET A 143 -0.76 1.59 -19.27
N VAL A 144 -0.41 0.61 -20.12
CA VAL A 144 -1.38 -0.02 -21.03
C VAL A 144 -2.46 -0.76 -20.23
N LYS A 145 -2.08 -1.49 -19.17
CA LYS A 145 -3.03 -2.22 -18.31
C LYS A 145 -3.91 -1.26 -17.50
N ILE A 146 -3.34 -0.20 -16.94
CA ILE A 146 -4.08 0.85 -16.21
C ILE A 146 -5.12 1.47 -17.13
N LYS A 147 -4.73 1.86 -18.35
CA LYS A 147 -5.65 2.42 -19.34
C LYS A 147 -6.82 1.49 -19.65
N ALA A 148 -6.55 0.19 -19.80
CA ALA A 148 -7.60 -0.81 -20.01
C ALA A 148 -8.52 -0.97 -18.79
N LEU A 149 -7.98 -0.84 -17.57
CA LEU A 149 -8.72 -0.97 -16.31
C LEU A 149 -9.64 0.23 -16.04
N VAL A 150 -9.12 1.46 -16.18
CA VAL A 150 -9.86 2.69 -15.88
C VAL A 150 -10.76 3.13 -17.04
N GLY A 151 -10.46 2.66 -18.26
CA GLY A 151 -11.19 2.98 -19.48
C GLY A 151 -10.69 4.23 -20.19
N GLU A 152 -10.84 4.25 -21.52
CA GLU A 152 -10.35 5.31 -22.42
C GLU A 152 -10.78 6.72 -22.00
N ALA A 153 -12.03 6.87 -21.52
CA ALA A 153 -12.59 8.16 -21.14
C ALA A 153 -12.01 8.72 -19.83
N ALA A 154 -11.65 7.85 -18.88
CA ALA A 154 -11.10 8.26 -17.59
C ALA A 154 -9.57 8.43 -17.64
N PHE A 155 -8.90 7.70 -18.53
CA PHE A 155 -7.45 7.79 -18.71
C PHE A 155 -7.08 9.12 -19.40
N ASN A 156 -6.57 10.07 -18.63
CA ASN A 156 -6.28 11.42 -19.08
C ASN A 156 -4.81 11.83 -18.81
N ALA A 157 -4.48 13.12 -19.02
CA ALA A 157 -3.13 13.65 -18.87
C ALA A 157 -2.53 13.47 -17.45
N THR A 158 -3.35 13.36 -16.40
CA THR A 158 -2.86 13.17 -15.03
C THR A 158 -2.18 11.82 -14.84
N TYR A 159 -2.63 10.76 -15.54
CA TYR A 159 -1.96 9.45 -15.49
C TYR A 159 -0.59 9.47 -16.16
N LEU A 160 -0.44 10.24 -17.25
CA LEU A 160 0.85 10.41 -17.92
C LEU A 160 1.83 11.18 -17.03
N GLU A 161 1.35 12.19 -16.31
CA GLU A 161 2.16 12.93 -15.36
C GLU A 161 2.50 12.09 -14.12
N ALA A 162 1.52 11.34 -13.60
CA ALA A 162 1.70 10.40 -12.50
C ALA A 162 2.79 9.37 -12.80
N ALA A 163 2.84 8.82 -14.02
CA ALA A 163 3.89 7.88 -14.43
C ALA A 163 5.28 8.52 -14.36
N LYS A 164 5.45 9.76 -14.81
CA LYS A 164 6.72 10.49 -14.73
C LYS A 164 7.12 10.77 -13.28
N VAL A 165 6.18 11.23 -12.46
CA VAL A 165 6.42 11.51 -11.04
C VAL A 165 6.80 10.22 -10.32
N PHE A 166 6.08 9.11 -10.57
CA PHE A 166 6.40 7.82 -9.98
C PHE A 166 7.80 7.34 -10.39
N GLU A 167 8.16 7.42 -11.68
CA GLU A 167 9.49 7.06 -12.16
C GLU A 167 10.57 7.89 -11.45
N GLN A 168 10.41 9.21 -11.43
CA GLN A 168 11.36 10.13 -10.82
C GLN A 168 11.56 9.78 -9.35
N MET A 169 10.47 9.64 -8.59
CA MET A 169 10.53 9.39 -7.15
C MET A 169 11.09 8.00 -6.80
N SER A 170 10.76 6.98 -7.57
CA SER A 170 11.24 5.61 -7.33
C SER A 170 12.69 5.41 -7.75
N THR A 171 13.17 6.16 -8.76
CA THR A 171 14.53 6.00 -9.30
C THR A 171 15.53 7.07 -8.82
N ALA A 172 15.09 8.20 -8.25
CA ALA A 172 15.96 9.29 -7.77
C ALA A 172 16.97 8.85 -6.72
N VAL A 173 18.24 9.27 -6.85
CA VAL A 173 19.34 8.91 -5.94
C VAL A 173 18.97 9.15 -4.48
N GLU A 174 18.48 10.34 -4.18
CA GLU A 174 17.98 10.73 -2.87
C GLU A 174 16.52 10.29 -2.66
N PHE A 175 16.19 9.91 -1.44
CA PHE A 175 14.83 9.58 -1.07
C PHE A 175 14.07 10.85 -0.70
N VAL A 176 13.12 11.26 -1.54
CA VAL A 176 12.19 12.34 -1.20
C VAL A 176 11.31 11.88 -0.04
N GLU A 177 11.22 12.69 1.03
CA GLU A 177 10.56 12.30 2.27
C GLU A 177 9.08 11.97 2.06
N PHE A 178 8.35 12.84 1.35
CA PHE A 178 6.93 12.65 1.04
C PHE A 178 6.64 12.86 -0.44
N LEU A 179 5.83 11.96 -1.02
CA LEU A 179 5.34 12.11 -2.40
C LEU A 179 4.44 13.32 -2.59
N THR A 180 3.83 13.79 -1.51
CA THR A 180 2.92 14.93 -1.54
C THR A 180 3.65 16.25 -1.78
N LEU A 181 4.92 16.39 -1.42
CA LEU A 181 5.68 17.64 -1.61
C LEU A 181 5.75 18.07 -3.09
N PRO A 182 6.33 17.26 -4.02
CA PRO A 182 6.39 17.63 -5.44
C PRO A 182 5.01 17.63 -6.12
N LEU A 183 4.04 16.91 -5.56
CA LEU A 183 2.69 16.86 -6.09
C LEU A 183 1.89 18.12 -5.74
N TYR A 184 2.07 18.67 -4.55
CA TYR A 184 1.38 19.88 -4.11
C TYR A 184 1.77 21.09 -4.97
N GLU A 185 3.03 21.16 -5.42
CA GLU A 185 3.49 22.17 -6.38
C GLU A 185 2.78 22.07 -7.74
N LYS A 186 2.16 20.92 -8.05
CA LYS A 186 1.44 20.66 -9.30
C LYS A 186 -0.07 20.85 -9.18
N LEU A 187 -0.60 21.02 -7.96
CA LEU A 187 -1.99 21.44 -7.75
C LEU A 187 -2.06 22.97 -7.92
N GLY A 188 -2.34 23.41 -9.15
CA GLY A 188 -2.65 24.80 -9.47
C GLY A 188 -4.13 25.10 -9.32
#